data_AF-A0A498C1T6-F1
#
_entry.id   AF-A0A498C1T6-F1
#
_cell.length_a   1.000
_cell.length_b   1.000
_cell.length_c   1.000
_cell.angle_alpha   90.00
_cell.angle_beta   90.00
_cell.angle_gamma   90.00
#
_symmetry.space_group_name_H-M   'P 1'
#
loop_
_entity.id
_entity.type
_entity.pdbx_description
1 polymer ?
#
loop_
_entity_poly.entity_id
_entity_poly.type
_entity_poly.pdbx_seq_one_letter_code
_entity_poly.pdbx_strand_id
1 'polypeptide(L)'
;MNVAAWNTGPSTAPPSEPDRNNYEDHTPLSEEDYWAQFPDTLTTADVAKIIRTGAPAVRARLRDGIIPGHRIADSWVMFKAEIRAWLAATSNRPIPAGEPVDVLADYPDELSYRDLMQLFRVKYKGTIYIWLEQGHIPGSFVGNRWIVHKWRLRELLDETSNQRPSGEDAE
;
A
#
# COMPACT_ATOMS: atom_id res chain seq x y z
N MET A 1 81.88 -17.75 -6.25
CA MET A 1 81.79 -17.20 -7.63
C MET A 1 80.38 -17.37 -8.16
N ASN A 2 79.74 -16.24 -8.54
CA ASN A 2 78.81 -16.01 -9.68
C ASN A 2 77.54 -16.87 -9.88
N VAL A 3 76.39 -16.43 -10.43
CA VAL A 3 75.66 -15.16 -10.71
C VAL A 3 74.27 -15.54 -11.31
N ALA A 4 73.27 -14.66 -11.10
CA ALA A 4 72.16 -14.25 -12.02
C ALA A 4 71.06 -15.21 -12.57
N ALA A 5 69.83 -15.05 -12.04
CA ALA A 5 68.61 -14.43 -12.62
C ALA A 5 67.84 -14.98 -13.88
N TRP A 6 66.52 -14.66 -13.87
CA TRP A 6 65.46 -14.61 -14.92
C TRP A 6 64.73 -15.94 -15.24
N ASN A 7 63.43 -16.15 -14.98
CA ASN A 7 62.14 -15.49 -15.29
C ASN A 7 61.54 -15.80 -16.68
N THR A 8 60.29 -16.31 -16.65
CA THR A 8 59.24 -16.34 -17.70
C THR A 8 59.41 -17.22 -18.95
N GLY A 9 58.54 -18.22 -19.09
CA GLY A 9 58.15 -18.80 -20.38
C GLY A 9 56.90 -18.11 -20.94
N PRO A 10 56.72 -18.00 -22.27
CA PRO A 10 55.46 -17.58 -22.87
C PRO A 10 54.64 -18.82 -23.29
N SER A 11 53.36 -18.85 -22.94
CA SER A 11 52.38 -19.68 -23.64
C SER A 11 51.12 -18.87 -23.89
N THR A 12 51.01 -18.45 -25.15
CA THR A 12 49.79 -18.26 -25.96
C THR A 12 48.46 -18.08 -25.21
N ALA A 13 47.92 -16.86 -25.31
CA ALA A 13 46.53 -16.55 -25.02
C ALA A 13 45.56 -17.19 -26.04
N PRO A 14 44.38 -17.64 -25.61
CA PRO A 14 43.14 -17.39 -26.33
C PRO A 14 42.52 -16.04 -25.87
N PRO A 15 41.79 -15.32 -26.74
CA PRO A 15 41.11 -14.09 -26.36
C PRO A 15 40.01 -14.39 -25.34
N SER A 16 40.14 -13.86 -24.13
CA SER A 16 39.06 -13.85 -23.14
C SER A 16 37.88 -13.07 -23.71
N GLU A 17 36.84 -13.79 -24.14
CA GLU A 17 35.51 -13.24 -24.30
C GLU A 17 35.14 -12.45 -23.03
N PRO A 18 34.70 -11.19 -23.13
CA PRO A 18 34.15 -10.50 -21.97
C PRO A 18 32.86 -11.22 -21.58
N ASP A 19 32.97 -12.04 -20.53
CA ASP A 19 31.85 -12.69 -19.87
C ASP A 19 30.80 -11.63 -19.51
N ARG A 20 29.67 -11.73 -20.19
CA ARG A 20 28.49 -10.87 -20.14
C ARG A 20 27.72 -10.99 -18.82
N ASN A 21 28.41 -11.14 -17.70
CA ASN A 21 27.76 -11.15 -16.39
C ASN A 21 28.07 -9.84 -15.67
N ASN A 22 27.71 -8.75 -16.34
CA ASN A 22 27.22 -7.57 -15.65
C ASN A 22 25.87 -7.98 -15.04
N TYR A 23 25.90 -8.77 -13.96
CA TYR A 23 24.80 -8.74 -13.01
C TYR A 23 24.85 -7.32 -12.47
N GLU A 24 24.09 -6.45 -13.13
CA GLU A 24 23.68 -5.19 -12.58
C GLU A 24 23.32 -5.49 -11.12
N ASP A 25 23.95 -4.74 -10.23
CA ASP A 25 23.62 -4.66 -8.83
C ASP A 25 22.13 -4.29 -8.75
N HIS A 26 21.27 -5.29 -8.88
CA HIS A 26 19.90 -5.22 -8.43
C HIS A 26 20.02 -5.31 -6.93
N THR A 27 20.49 -4.23 -6.29
CA THR A 27 20.18 -4.01 -4.89
C THR A 27 18.69 -4.31 -4.79
N PRO A 28 18.26 -5.35 -4.07
CA PRO A 28 16.83 -5.57 -3.91
C PRO A 28 16.36 -4.29 -3.25
N LEU A 29 15.58 -3.48 -3.97
CA LEU A 29 14.94 -2.31 -3.39
C LEU A 29 14.35 -2.81 -2.09
N SER A 30 14.83 -2.27 -0.96
CA SER A 30 14.37 -2.72 0.35
C SER A 30 12.85 -2.67 0.32
N GLU A 31 12.18 -3.61 0.96
CA GLU A 31 10.71 -3.71 0.87
C GLU A 31 10.05 -2.34 1.15
N GLU A 32 10.63 -1.56 2.05
CA GLU A 32 10.29 -0.18 2.37
C GLU A 32 10.37 0.78 1.17
N ASP A 33 11.42 0.71 0.34
CA ASP A 33 11.59 1.53 -0.87
C ASP A 33 10.56 1.15 -1.95
N TYR A 34 10.33 -0.16 -2.14
CA TYR A 34 9.26 -0.66 -3.00
C TYR A 34 7.87 -0.20 -2.55
N TRP A 35 7.64 -0.09 -1.24
CA TRP A 35 6.39 0.43 -0.71
C TRP A 35 6.33 1.96 -0.82
N ALA A 36 7.44 2.69 -0.68
CA ALA A 36 7.49 4.16 -0.71
C ALA A 36 7.02 4.78 -2.04
N GLN A 37 7.19 4.07 -3.15
CA GLN A 37 6.65 4.47 -4.46
C GLN A 37 5.11 4.39 -4.57
N PHE A 38 4.44 3.72 -3.61
CA PHE A 38 2.98 3.70 -3.53
C PHE A 38 2.45 4.66 -2.46
N PRO A 39 1.39 5.42 -2.77
CA PRO A 39 0.74 6.30 -1.79
C PRO A 39 0.03 5.50 -0.69
N ASP A 40 -0.29 6.15 0.42
CA ASP A 40 -1.05 5.56 1.54
C ASP A 40 -2.42 5.02 1.14
N THR A 41 -3.06 5.64 0.15
CA THR A 41 -4.34 5.16 -0.40
C THR A 41 -4.14 4.59 -1.79
N LEU A 42 -4.38 3.29 -1.93
CA LEU A 42 -4.22 2.54 -3.15
C LEU A 42 -5.52 2.51 -3.95
N THR A 43 -5.40 2.66 -5.27
CA THR A 43 -6.51 2.36 -6.18
C THR A 43 -6.53 0.87 -6.52
N THR A 44 -7.63 0.38 -7.09
CA THR A 44 -7.70 -0.98 -7.64
C THR A 44 -6.54 -1.27 -8.61
N ALA A 45 -6.11 -0.27 -9.38
CA ALA A 45 -5.02 -0.42 -10.34
C ALA A 45 -3.65 -0.54 -9.64
N ASP A 46 -3.47 0.14 -8.51
CA ASP A 46 -2.25 0.03 -7.70
C ASP A 46 -2.18 -1.34 -7.01
N VAL A 47 -3.28 -1.78 -6.40
CA VAL A 47 -3.38 -3.13 -5.80
C VAL A 47 -3.17 -4.21 -6.85
N ALA A 48 -3.75 -4.06 -8.04
CA ALA A 48 -3.53 -4.98 -9.18
C ALA A 48 -2.05 -5.14 -9.53
N LYS A 49 -1.28 -4.05 -9.53
CA LYS A 49 0.18 -4.10 -9.75
C LYS A 49 0.90 -4.80 -8.61
N ILE A 50 0.51 -4.53 -7.36
CA ILE A 50 1.12 -5.11 -6.16
C ILE A 50 0.92 -6.63 -6.15
N ILE A 51 -0.32 -7.11 -6.32
CA ILE A 51 -0.65 -8.54 -6.30
C ILE A 51 -0.44 -9.23 -7.67
N ARG A 52 0.14 -8.50 -8.64
CA ARG A 52 0.39 -8.93 -10.04
C ARG A 52 -0.83 -9.64 -10.68
N THR A 53 -2.01 -9.08 -10.45
CA THR A 53 -3.30 -9.61 -10.96
C THR A 53 -4.01 -8.52 -11.76
N GLY A 54 -4.98 -8.88 -12.61
CA GLY A 54 -5.85 -7.91 -13.27
C GLY A 54 -6.79 -7.16 -12.32
N ALA A 55 -7.04 -5.88 -12.61
CA ALA A 55 -8.05 -5.06 -11.93
C ALA A 55 -9.44 -5.71 -11.76
N PRO A 56 -10.02 -6.47 -12.72
CA PRO A 56 -11.31 -7.14 -12.50
C PRO A 56 -11.25 -8.20 -11.39
N ALA A 57 -10.15 -8.93 -11.26
CA ALA A 57 -9.98 -9.92 -10.21
C ALA A 57 -9.74 -9.27 -8.84
N VAL A 58 -9.08 -8.10 -8.77
CA VAL A 58 -9.01 -7.30 -7.54
C VAL A 58 -10.41 -6.86 -7.11
N ARG A 59 -11.25 -6.36 -8.03
CA ARG A 59 -12.64 -5.98 -7.72
C ARG A 59 -13.47 -7.16 -7.24
N ALA A 60 -13.32 -8.32 -7.87
CA ALA A 60 -14.00 -9.53 -7.41
C ALA A 60 -13.58 -9.88 -5.99
N ARG A 61 -12.28 -9.87 -5.68
CA ARG A 61 -11.74 -10.15 -4.34
C ARG A 61 -12.12 -9.11 -3.29
N LEU A 62 -12.25 -7.84 -3.65
CA LEU A 62 -12.78 -6.80 -2.77
C LEU A 62 -14.25 -7.07 -2.43
N ARG A 63 -15.04 -7.47 -3.42
CA ARG A 63 -16.45 -7.81 -3.21
C ARG A 63 -16.61 -9.07 -2.37
N ASP A 64 -15.70 -10.03 -2.53
CA ASP A 64 -15.66 -11.29 -1.79
C ASP A 64 -15.09 -11.14 -0.36
N GLY A 65 -14.54 -9.97 -0.01
CA GLY A 65 -13.88 -9.77 1.28
C GLY A 65 -12.52 -10.46 1.41
N ILE A 66 -11.92 -10.93 0.32
CA ILE A 66 -10.58 -11.56 0.33
C ILE A 66 -9.48 -10.51 0.52
N ILE A 67 -9.63 -9.33 -0.10
CA ILE A 67 -8.67 -8.23 -0.01
C ILE A 67 -9.26 -7.12 0.85
N PRO A 68 -8.50 -6.54 1.78
CA PRO A 68 -8.99 -5.43 2.60
C PRO A 68 -9.34 -4.21 1.75
N GLY A 69 -10.54 -3.69 1.97
CA GLY A 69 -11.02 -2.48 1.33
C GLY A 69 -12.27 -1.93 2.01
N HIS A 70 -12.38 -0.62 1.95
CA HIS A 70 -13.46 0.17 2.53
C HIS A 70 -14.37 0.67 1.43
N ARG A 71 -15.68 0.45 1.56
CA ARG A 71 -16.65 0.96 0.60
C ARG A 71 -17.32 2.24 1.12
N ILE A 72 -16.98 3.38 0.53
CA ILE A 72 -17.56 4.68 0.88
C ILE A 72 -18.45 5.14 -0.27
N ALA A 73 -19.75 5.25 0.00
CA ALA A 73 -20.79 5.49 -1.00
C ALA A 73 -20.78 4.45 -2.14
N ASP A 74 -20.11 4.73 -3.27
CA ASP A 74 -19.91 3.80 -4.39
C ASP A 74 -18.43 3.60 -4.76
N SER A 75 -17.53 4.19 -3.98
CA SER A 75 -16.08 4.13 -4.22
C SER A 75 -15.42 3.16 -3.26
N TRP A 76 -14.57 2.29 -3.81
CA TRP A 76 -13.67 1.45 -3.02
C TRP A 76 -12.39 2.20 -2.69
N VAL A 77 -12.07 2.25 -1.41
CA VAL A 77 -10.88 2.84 -0.84
C VAL A 77 -10.05 1.72 -0.23
N MET A 78 -8.79 1.59 -0.63
CA MET A 78 -7.87 0.60 -0.07
C MET A 78 -6.70 1.34 0.55
N PHE A 79 -6.29 0.97 1.75
CA PHE A 79 -5.10 1.54 2.37
C PHE A 79 -3.89 0.65 2.18
N LYS A 80 -2.77 1.25 1.81
CA LYS A 80 -1.48 0.59 1.63
C LYS A 80 -1.07 -0.18 2.87
N ALA A 81 -1.26 0.43 4.04
CA ALA A 81 -0.86 -0.15 5.29
C ALA A 81 -1.68 -1.42 5.62
N GLU A 82 -2.98 -1.43 5.32
CA GLU A 82 -3.82 -2.64 5.43
C GLU A 82 -3.43 -3.72 4.40
N ILE A 83 -3.22 -3.34 3.14
CA ILE A 83 -2.80 -4.28 2.09
C ILE A 83 -1.44 -4.91 2.44
N ARG A 84 -0.52 -4.14 3.02
CA ARG A 84 0.77 -4.63 3.51
C ARG A 84 0.59 -5.63 4.65
N ALA A 85 -0.26 -5.31 5.63
CA ALA A 85 -0.57 -6.23 6.73
C ALA A 85 -1.26 -7.51 6.26
N TRP A 86 -2.21 -7.40 5.32
CA TRP A 86 -2.88 -8.56 4.72
C TRP A 86 -1.93 -9.43 3.89
N LEU A 87 -1.04 -8.82 3.09
CA LEU A 87 0.02 -9.55 2.39
C LEU A 87 0.97 -10.21 3.36
N ALA A 88 1.31 -9.56 4.47
CA ALA A 88 2.13 -10.15 5.53
C ALA A 88 1.45 -11.35 6.19
N ALA A 89 0.15 -11.25 6.49
CA ALA A 89 -0.64 -12.34 7.07
C ALA A 89 -0.86 -13.52 6.12
N THR A 90 -1.04 -13.25 4.82
CA THR A 90 -1.21 -14.28 3.78
C THR A 90 0.14 -14.89 3.35
N SER A 91 1.23 -14.14 3.49
CA SER A 91 2.57 -14.63 3.19
C SER A 91 3.03 -15.57 4.30
N ASN A 92 3.55 -16.75 3.93
CA ASN A 92 4.14 -17.72 4.87
C ASN A 92 5.47 -17.24 5.52
N ARG A 93 5.71 -15.92 5.58
CA ARG A 93 6.88 -15.33 6.24
C ARG A 93 6.49 -14.96 7.67
N PRO A 94 7.25 -15.38 8.69
CA PRO A 94 7.00 -14.97 10.06
C PRO A 94 7.31 -13.48 10.20
N ILE A 95 6.27 -12.65 10.22
CA ILE A 95 6.33 -11.25 10.62
C ILE A 95 5.65 -11.20 11.99
N PRO A 96 6.21 -10.47 12.99
CA PRO A 96 5.55 -10.31 14.29
C PRO A 96 4.14 -9.78 14.06
N ALA A 97 3.14 -10.40 14.69
CA ALA A 97 1.74 -10.03 14.61
C ALA A 97 1.61 -8.50 14.75
N GLY A 98 1.43 -7.83 13.61
CA GLY A 98 1.48 -6.38 13.55
C GLY A 98 0.22 -5.82 14.20
N GLU A 99 0.42 -4.86 15.09
CA GLU A 99 -0.64 -4.03 15.68
C GLU A 99 -1.69 -3.59 14.64
N PRO A 100 -2.95 -3.36 15.08
CA PRO A 100 -3.99 -2.86 14.20
C PRO A 100 -3.47 -1.63 13.46
N VAL A 101 -3.43 -1.74 12.13
CA VAL A 101 -2.79 -0.74 11.30
C VAL A 101 -3.65 0.51 11.30
N ASP A 102 -3.17 1.55 11.98
CA ASP A 102 -3.89 2.80 12.07
C ASP A 102 -3.60 3.71 10.88
N VAL A 103 -4.41 3.59 9.84
CA VAL A 103 -4.30 4.39 8.59
C VAL A 103 -4.47 5.90 8.83
N LEU A 104 -5.06 6.28 9.98
CA LEU A 104 -5.29 7.66 10.37
C LEU A 104 -4.17 8.20 11.27
N ALA A 105 -3.13 7.43 11.61
CA ALA A 105 -2.13 7.80 12.62
C ALA A 105 -1.49 9.17 12.34
N ASP A 106 -1.12 9.41 11.07
CA ASP A 106 -0.46 10.64 10.60
C ASP A 106 -1.42 11.85 10.49
N TYR A 107 -2.74 11.61 10.53
CA TYR A 107 -3.75 12.65 10.39
C TYR A 107 -4.09 13.31 11.73
N PRO A 108 -4.41 14.62 11.73
CA PRO A 108 -4.87 15.34 12.91
C PRO A 108 -6.21 14.79 13.42
N ASP A 109 -6.56 15.13 14.67
CA ASP A 109 -7.84 14.72 15.25
C ASP A 109 -9.05 15.33 14.52
N GLU A 110 -8.87 16.50 13.93
CA GLU A 110 -9.87 17.19 13.12
C GLU A 110 -9.41 17.22 11.66
N LEU A 111 -10.02 16.38 10.83
CA LEU A 111 -9.77 16.32 9.39
C LEU A 111 -10.68 17.30 8.67
N SER A 112 -10.10 18.04 7.74
CA SER A 112 -10.86 18.90 6.84
C SER A 112 -11.04 18.28 5.48
N TYR A 113 -11.85 18.91 4.62
CA TYR A 113 -12.03 18.43 3.25
C TYR A 113 -10.71 18.21 2.49
N ARG A 114 -9.65 18.97 2.77
CA ARG A 114 -8.33 18.77 2.12
C ARG A 114 -7.68 17.47 2.57
N ASP A 115 -7.79 17.16 3.85
CA ASP A 115 -7.27 15.94 4.46
C ASP A 115 -8.08 14.74 3.94
N LEU A 116 -9.41 14.86 3.85
CA LEU A 116 -10.27 13.85 3.24
C LEU A 116 -9.97 13.66 1.75
N MET A 117 -9.69 14.73 1.01
CA MET A 117 -9.28 14.63 -0.40
C MET A 117 -7.95 13.89 -0.54
N GLN A 118 -7.00 14.09 0.38
CA GLN A 118 -5.73 13.36 0.38
C GLN A 118 -5.96 11.89 0.78
N LEU A 119 -6.66 11.66 1.89
CA LEU A 119 -6.96 10.35 2.45
C LEU A 119 -7.74 9.47 1.47
N PHE A 120 -8.75 10.01 0.79
CA PHE A 120 -9.56 9.26 -0.18
C PHE A 120 -9.07 9.41 -1.62
N ARG A 121 -7.98 10.16 -1.83
CA ARG A 121 -7.43 10.53 -3.15
C ARG A 121 -8.50 11.02 -4.15
N VAL A 122 -9.45 11.78 -3.63
CA VAL A 122 -10.54 12.34 -4.41
C VAL A 122 -10.03 13.61 -5.10
N LYS A 123 -9.99 13.60 -6.44
CA LYS A 123 -9.55 14.76 -7.22
C LYS A 123 -10.49 15.96 -7.10
N TYR A 124 -11.79 15.73 -6.90
CA TYR A 124 -12.81 16.76 -6.93
C TYR A 124 -13.35 17.08 -5.54
N LYS A 125 -13.15 18.32 -5.07
CA LYS A 125 -13.65 18.75 -3.76
C LYS A 125 -15.15 18.50 -3.61
N GLY A 126 -15.93 18.70 -4.67
CA GLY A 126 -17.39 18.55 -4.59
C GLY A 126 -17.83 17.13 -4.26
N THR A 127 -17.04 16.11 -4.60
CA THR A 127 -17.33 14.73 -4.18
C THR A 127 -17.25 14.58 -2.67
N ILE A 128 -16.25 15.20 -2.02
CA ILE A 128 -16.15 15.21 -0.56
C ILE A 128 -17.33 15.98 0.06
N TYR A 129 -17.71 17.13 -0.50
CA TYR A 129 -18.89 17.87 -0.02
C TYR A 129 -20.17 17.06 -0.17
N ILE A 130 -20.38 16.40 -1.32
CA ILE A 130 -21.53 15.50 -1.54
C ILE A 130 -21.55 14.39 -0.50
N TRP A 131 -20.41 13.77 -0.21
CA TRP A 131 -20.32 12.72 0.81
C TRP A 131 -20.62 13.22 2.22
N LEU A 132 -20.20 14.44 2.55
CA LEU A 132 -20.49 15.09 3.83
C LEU A 132 -21.97 15.49 3.94
N GLU A 133 -22.54 16.06 2.87
CA GLU A 133 -23.94 16.47 2.79
C GLU A 133 -24.90 15.28 2.82
N GLN A 134 -24.53 14.16 2.17
CA GLN A 134 -25.31 12.92 2.17
C GLN A 134 -25.11 12.08 3.43
N GLY A 135 -24.18 12.47 4.32
CA GLY A 135 -23.88 11.72 5.54
C GLY A 135 -23.11 10.42 5.31
N HIS A 136 -22.54 10.20 4.12
CA HIS A 136 -21.63 9.09 3.86
C HIS A 136 -20.32 9.22 4.63
N ILE A 137 -19.88 10.47 4.83
CA ILE A 137 -18.79 10.79 5.76
C ILE A 137 -19.39 11.59 6.92
N PRO A 138 -19.17 11.15 8.17
CA PRO A 138 -19.70 11.81 9.34
C PRO A 138 -18.93 13.11 9.65
N GLY A 139 -19.33 14.19 8.99
CA GLY A 139 -18.81 15.53 9.22
C GLY A 139 -19.75 16.40 10.05
N SER A 140 -19.18 17.34 10.78
CA SER A 140 -19.88 18.43 11.44
C SER A 140 -19.59 19.73 10.70
N PHE A 141 -20.64 20.49 10.39
CA PHE A 141 -20.50 21.81 9.78
C PHE A 141 -20.35 22.87 10.87
N VAL A 142 -19.13 23.35 11.07
CA VAL A 142 -18.78 24.30 12.14
C VAL A 142 -18.18 25.56 11.52
N GLY A 143 -18.72 26.73 11.87
CA GLY A 143 -18.12 28.02 11.51
C GLY A 143 -17.86 28.18 10.01
N ASN A 144 -18.77 27.66 9.17
CA ASN A 144 -18.70 27.70 7.71
C ASN A 144 -17.73 26.70 7.03
N ARG A 145 -17.23 25.70 7.76
CA ARG A 145 -16.39 24.61 7.24
C ARG A 145 -16.87 23.24 7.73
N TRP A 146 -16.71 22.23 6.89
CA TRP A 146 -16.88 20.84 7.31
C TRP A 146 -15.63 20.33 8.04
N ILE A 147 -15.84 19.81 9.25
CA ILE A 147 -14.84 19.18 10.10
C ILE A 147 -15.27 17.74 10.35
N VAL A 148 -14.37 16.80 10.14
CA VAL A 148 -14.58 15.37 10.41
C VAL A 148 -13.63 14.99 11.53
N HIS A 149 -14.16 14.43 12.61
CA HIS A 149 -13.31 13.95 13.68
C HIS A 149 -12.67 12.60 13.32
N LYS A 150 -11.39 12.45 13.63
CA LYS A 150 -10.57 11.26 13.38
C LYS A 150 -11.18 10.00 13.99
N TRP A 151 -11.63 10.07 15.23
CA TRP A 151 -12.28 8.94 15.91
C TRP A 151 -13.53 8.47 15.17
N ARG A 152 -14.35 9.41 14.69
CA ARG A 152 -15.59 9.14 13.98
C ARG A 152 -15.36 8.66 12.55
N LEU A 153 -14.27 9.13 11.93
CA LEU A 153 -13.80 8.59 10.66
C LEU A 153 -13.24 7.16 10.83
N ARG A 154 -12.56 6.88 11.94
CA ARG A 154 -12.09 5.54 12.28
C ARG A 154 -13.27 4.57 12.43
N GLU A 155 -14.32 4.98 13.14
CA GLU A 155 -15.55 4.20 13.25
C GLU A 155 -16.17 3.93 11.87
N LEU A 156 -16.30 4.96 11.01
CA LEU A 156 -16.80 4.77 9.66
C LEU A 156 -15.95 3.76 8.86
N LEU A 157 -14.63 3.85 8.95
CA LEU A 157 -13.73 2.90 8.26
C LEU A 157 -13.92 1.49 8.82
N ASP A 158 -14.02 1.32 10.13
CA ASP A 158 -14.35 0.01 10.73
C ASP A 158 -15.69 -0.55 10.20
N GLU A 159 -16.72 0.31 10.14
CA GLU A 159 -18.05 -0.07 9.68
C GLU A 159 -18.12 -0.41 8.19
N THR A 160 -17.37 0.32 7.37
CA THR A 160 -17.35 0.17 5.91
C THR A 160 -16.31 -0.83 5.40
N SER A 161 -15.50 -1.39 6.31
CA SER A 161 -14.51 -2.41 6.02
C SER A 161 -15.18 -3.72 5.60
N ASN A 162 -14.76 -4.25 4.47
CA ASN A 162 -15.17 -5.58 3.99
C ASN A 162 -14.46 -6.73 4.74
N GLN A 163 -13.56 -6.43 5.68
CA GLN A 163 -12.83 -7.42 6.48
C GLN A 163 -13.46 -7.67 7.85
N ARG A 164 -14.60 -7.03 8.17
CA ARG A 164 -15.33 -7.41 9.37
C ARG A 164 -15.61 -8.90 9.28
N PRO A 165 -15.30 -9.69 10.32
CA PRO A 165 -15.79 -11.05 10.37
C PRO A 165 -17.30 -10.91 10.24
N SER A 166 -17.84 -11.36 9.10
CA SER A 166 -19.26 -11.65 9.03
C SER A 166 -19.45 -12.62 10.16
N GLY A 167 -20.11 -12.19 11.24
CA GLY A 167 -20.31 -13.02 12.41
C GLY A 167 -20.97 -14.30 11.96
N GLU A 168 -20.17 -15.35 11.84
CA GLU A 168 -20.61 -16.67 12.24
C GLU A 168 -21.09 -16.52 13.69
N ASP A 169 -22.40 -16.71 13.83
CA ASP A 169 -23.15 -17.05 15.03
C ASP A 169 -23.46 -15.90 16.02
N ALA A 170 -24.48 -15.11 15.67
CA ALA A 170 -25.48 -14.69 16.65
C ALA A 170 -26.69 -15.64 16.55
N GLU A 171 -26.67 -16.72 17.34
CA GLU A 171 -27.86 -17.49 17.74
C GLU A 171 -27.96 -17.54 19.27
#